data_AF-A0A7V9VW12-F1
#
_entry.id   AF-A0A7V9VW12-F1
#
_cell.length_a   1.000
_cell.length_b   1.000
_cell.length_c   1.000
_cell.angle_alpha   90.00
_cell.angle_beta   90.00
_cell.angle_gamma   90.00
#
_symmetry.space_group_name_H-M   'P 1'
#
loop_
_entity.id
_entity.type
_entity.pdbx_description
1 polymer ?
#
loop_
_entity_poly.entity_id
_entity_poly.type
_entity_poly.pdbx_seq_one_letter_code
_entity_poly.pdbx_strand_id
1 'polypeptide(L)' 'MAHKKGGGSTRNGRDSESNRLGVKRADGQFVRSGTIVVRQRGTQFWVGNNVGIGKDHT' A
#
# COMPACT_ATOMS: atom_id res chain seq x y z
N MET A 1 -47.93 -23.47 1.79
CA MET A 1 -46.84 -23.05 2.69
C MET A 1 -45.74 -22.42 1.84
N ALA A 2 -45.44 -21.16 2.12
CA ALA A 2 -44.61 -20.29 1.28
C ALA A 2 -43.16 -20.80 1.18
N HIS A 3 -42.65 -20.94 -0.04
CA HIS A 3 -41.22 -21.08 -0.29
C HIS A 3 -40.52 -19.77 0.07
N LYS A 4 -40.05 -19.64 1.32
CA LYS A 4 -38.92 -18.75 1.61
C LYS A 4 -37.66 -19.60 1.60
N LYS A 5 -36.94 -19.58 0.48
CA LYS A 5 -35.49 -19.80 0.53
C LYS A 5 -34.97 -18.73 1.49
N GLY A 6 -34.58 -19.13 2.71
CA GLY A 6 -33.94 -18.24 3.67
C GLY A 6 -32.70 -17.67 3.02
N GLY A 7 -32.79 -16.43 2.53
CA GLY A 7 -31.65 -15.71 1.97
C GLY A 7 -30.68 -15.42 3.10
N GLY A 8 -29.57 -16.16 3.15
CA GLY A 8 -28.47 -15.85 4.04
C GLY A 8 -27.94 -14.47 3.70
N SER A 9 -28.10 -13.50 4.61
CA SER A 9 -27.45 -12.20 4.51
C SER A 9 -25.95 -12.42 4.58
N THR A 10 -25.22 -11.99 3.55
CA THR A 10 -23.76 -12.00 3.55
C THR A 10 -23.25 -11.00 4.60
N ARG A 11 -22.60 -11.52 5.65
CA ARG A 11 -22.02 -10.71 6.73
C ARG A 11 -20.66 -10.11 6.37
N ASN A 12 -20.07 -10.54 5.25
CA ASN A 12 -18.73 -10.19 4.82
C ASN A 12 -18.81 -9.44 3.48
N GLY A 13 -18.68 -8.11 3.54
CA GLY A 13 -18.70 -7.23 2.35
C GLY A 13 -17.92 -5.93 2.56
N ARG A 14 -17.04 -5.89 3.56
CA ARG A 14 -16.19 -4.73 3.85
C ARG A 14 -14.77 -5.04 3.40
N ASP A 15 -14.23 -4.18 2.56
CA ASP A 15 -12.83 -4.14 2.22
C ASP A 15 -12.33 -2.70 2.33
N SER A 16 -11.04 -2.52 2.55
CA SER A 16 -10.39 -1.22 2.58
C SER A 16 -9.81 -0.88 1.22
N GLU A 17 -9.81 0.40 0.87
CA GLU A 17 -9.14 0.87 -0.34
C GLU A 17 -7.63 0.55 -0.32
N SER A 18 -7.09 0.23 -1.49
CA SER A 18 -5.66 -0.03 -1.63
C SER A 18 -4.86 1.25 -1.39
N ASN A 19 -3.85 1.15 -0.51
CA ASN A 19 -2.96 2.26 -0.16
C ASN A 19 -1.88 2.55 -1.22
N ARG A 20 -1.86 1.82 -2.35
CA ARG A 20 -0.90 2.00 -3.45
C ARG A 20 0.56 2.01 -2.99
N LEU A 21 0.91 1.11 -2.07
CA LEU A 21 2.29 0.91 -1.59
C LEU A 21 3.19 0.39 -2.73
N GLY A 22 4.50 0.34 -2.48
CA GLY A 22 5.50 -0.22 -3.36
C GLY A 22 6.51 0.81 -3.89
N VAL A 23 7.41 0.30 -4.73
CA VAL A 23 8.51 1.06 -5.36
C VAL A 23 7.94 2.06 -6.36
N LYS A 24 8.44 3.30 -6.31
CA LYS A 24 8.06 4.41 -7.19
C LYS A 24 9.17 4.75 -8.18
N ARG A 25 10.42 4.50 -7.82
CA ARG A 25 11.59 4.64 -8.70
C ARG A 25 12.46 3.40 -8.55
N ALA A 26 12.75 2.78 -9.71
CA ALA A 26 13.59 1.60 -9.78
C ALA A 26 15.05 1.98 -10.00
N ASP A 27 15.93 0.99 -9.94
CA ASP A 27 17.35 1.16 -10.19
C ASP A 27 17.63 1.77 -11.59
N GLY A 28 18.67 2.59 -11.68
CA GLY A 28 19.08 3.30 -12.90
C GLY A 28 18.20 4.49 -13.33
N GLN A 29 17.13 4.82 -12.61
CA GLN A 29 16.29 5.97 -12.94
C GLN A 29 16.85 7.28 -12.38
N PHE A 30 16.87 8.33 -13.20
CA PHE A 30 17.20 9.68 -12.74
C PHE A 30 16.11 10.22 -11.82
N VAL A 31 16.51 10.72 -10.65
CA VAL A 31 15.62 11.34 -9.66
C VAL A 31 16.13 12.71 -9.25
N ARG A 32 15.20 13.61 -8.94
CA ARG A 32 15.51 14.91 -8.34
C ARG A 32 15.47 14.77 -6.81
N SER A 33 16.16 15.64 -6.10
CA SER A 33 16.07 15.75 -4.64
C SER A 33 14.61 15.90 -4.20
N GLY A 34 14.21 15.14 -3.17
CA GLY A 34 12.83 15.09 -2.66
C GLY A 34 11.88 14.15 -3.42
N THR A 35 12.34 13.44 -4.45
CA THR A 35 11.53 12.41 -5.12
C THR A 35 11.33 11.20 -4.21
N ILE A 36 10.10 10.67 -4.15
CA ILE A 36 9.81 9.43 -3.41
C ILE A 36 10.34 8.22 -4.17
N VAL A 37 11.10 7.37 -3.49
CA VAL A 37 11.66 6.13 -4.06
C VAL A 37 10.78 4.93 -3.74
N VAL A 38 10.29 4.78 -2.51
CA VAL A 38 9.42 3.68 -2.07
C VAL A 38 8.30 4.24 -1.18
N ARG A 39 7.10 3.64 -1.22
CA ARG A 39 6.11 3.78 -0.14
C ARG A 39 5.87 2.44 0.51
N GLN A 40 6.10 2.34 1.80
CA GLN A 40 6.04 1.08 2.52
C GLN A 40 5.32 1.23 3.87
N ARG A 41 5.07 0.10 4.53
CA ARG A 41 4.61 0.03 5.92
C ARG A 41 5.68 -0.70 6.72
N GLY A 42 6.30 0.01 7.65
CA GLY A 42 7.57 -0.41 8.25
C GLY A 42 8.73 -0.32 7.26
N THR A 43 9.91 -0.77 7.67
CA THR A 43 11.16 -0.70 6.89
C THR A 43 11.46 -2.03 6.23
N GLN A 44 10.82 -2.33 5.09
CA GLN A 44 11.23 -3.44 4.24
C GLN A 44 12.52 -3.09 3.48
N PHE A 45 12.60 -1.85 3.00
CA PHE A 45 13.79 -1.27 2.41
C PHE A 45 14.39 -0.26 3.39
N TRP A 46 15.65 -0.46 3.74
CA TRP A 46 16.43 0.47 4.53
C TRP A 46 17.02 1.57 3.65
N VAL A 47 17.15 2.76 4.22
CA VAL A 47 17.73 3.90 3.53
C VAL A 47 19.20 3.67 3.20
N GLY A 48 19.58 4.04 1.99
CA GLY A 48 20.98 4.05 1.55
C GLY A 48 21.59 5.45 1.61
N ASN A 49 22.72 5.62 0.95
CA ASN A 49 23.40 6.90 0.86
C ASN A 49 22.53 7.96 0.14
N ASN A 50 22.48 9.18 0.66
CA ASN A 50 21.70 10.32 0.13
C ASN A 50 20.17 10.12 0.05
N VAL A 51 19.61 9.18 0.81
CA VAL A 51 18.16 8.96 0.93
C VAL A 51 17.73 9.11 2.39
N GLY A 52 16.62 9.83 2.63
CA GLY A 52 16.01 9.97 3.95
C GLY A 52 14.80 9.07 4.12
N ILE A 53 14.39 8.81 5.37
CA ILE A 53 13.15 8.08 5.71
C ILE A 53 12.13 9.01 6.35
N GLY A 54 10.90 8.98 5.85
CA GLY A 54 9.77 9.73 6.41
C GLY A 54 9.19 9.07 7.67
N LYS A 55 8.32 9.80 8.39
CA LYS A 55 7.60 9.28 9.57
C LYS A 55 6.75 8.04 9.26
N ASP A 56 6.23 7.93 8.04
CA ASP A 56 5.44 6.78 7.58
C ASP A 56 6.28 5.68 6.93
N HIS A 57 7.61 5.77 7.03
CA HIS A 57 8.62 4.90 6.44
C HIS A 57 8.74 4.99 4.90
N THR A 58 8.19 6.05 4.29
CA THR A 58 8.47 6.41 2.89
C THR A 58 9.95 6.69 2.69
#